data_AF-A0A936MSB2-F1
#
_entry.id   AF-A0A936MSB2-F1
#
_cell.length_a   1.000
_cell.length_b   1.000
_cell.length_c   1.000
_cell.angle_alpha   90.00
_cell.angle_beta   90.00
_cell.angle_gamma   90.00
#
_symmetry.space_group_name_H-M   'P 1'
#
loop_
_entity.id
_entity.type
_entity.pdbx_description
1 polymer ?
#
loop_
_entity_poly.entity_id
_entity_poly.type
_entity_poly.pdbx_seq_one_letter_code
_entity_poly.pdbx_strand_id
1 'polypeptide(L)'
;MLGLVGVLPARTAFAHDAPAIAPARLEFDASQAPKLCNDRATFRTLLDNWVAVNVWSPDADRRLVVRIRRAPTGEKLGEVALVDAAGATIAEHHERYGAREECYKVLYESASAAAKLLGAF
;
A
#
# COMPACT_ATOMS: atom_id res chain seq x y z
N MET A 1 -21.52 47.56 -34.70
CA MET A 1 -21.93 47.13 -33.34
C MET A 1 -23.00 46.08 -33.48
N LEU A 2 -22.71 44.84 -33.09
CA LEU A 2 -23.67 43.80 -32.69
C LEU A 2 -22.82 42.63 -32.19
N GLY A 3 -22.82 42.46 -30.87
CA GLY A 3 -22.13 41.37 -30.19
C GLY A 3 -22.93 40.08 -30.27
N LEU A 4 -22.23 38.96 -30.23
CA LEU A 4 -22.78 37.71 -29.75
C LEU A 4 -21.66 36.94 -29.05
N VAL A 5 -21.67 37.09 -27.72
CA VAL A 5 -20.91 36.29 -26.77
C VAL A 5 -21.67 34.97 -26.63
N GLY A 6 -21.16 33.93 -27.28
CA GLY A 6 -21.73 32.58 -27.25
C GLY A 6 -20.89 31.65 -26.39
N VAL A 7 -21.18 31.71 -25.08
CA VAL A 7 -20.95 30.73 -24.00
C VAL A 7 -20.19 29.45 -24.39
N LEU A 8 -18.94 29.35 -23.95
CA LEU A 8 -18.21 28.07 -23.87
C LEU A 8 -18.96 27.16 -22.87
N PRO A 9 -19.29 25.90 -23.21
CA PRO A 9 -19.75 24.96 -22.20
C PRO A 9 -18.56 24.66 -21.28
N ALA A 10 -18.62 25.20 -20.07
CA ALA A 10 -17.76 24.77 -18.98
C ALA A 10 -18.04 23.28 -18.76
N ARG A 11 -17.14 22.42 -19.23
CA ARG A 11 -17.05 21.04 -18.74
C ARG A 11 -16.66 21.14 -17.27
N THR A 12 -17.66 21.20 -16.40
CA THR A 12 -17.47 20.79 -15.02
C THR A 12 -17.28 19.27 -15.05
N ALA A 13 -16.02 18.85 -15.18
CA ALA A 13 -15.62 17.53 -14.75
C ALA A 13 -15.78 17.50 -13.23
N PHE A 14 -16.99 17.21 -12.77
CA PHE A 14 -17.19 16.87 -11.37
C PHE A 14 -16.47 15.55 -11.13
N ALA A 15 -15.31 15.66 -10.52
CA ALA A 15 -14.60 14.55 -9.89
C ALA A 15 -15.49 13.96 -8.78
N HIS A 16 -16.35 13.03 -9.15
CA HIS A 16 -17.17 12.24 -8.23
C HIS A 16 -16.83 10.76 -8.24
N ASP A 17 -15.75 10.37 -8.91
CA ASP A 17 -15.12 9.09 -8.64
C ASP A 17 -14.20 9.29 -7.44
N ALA A 18 -14.74 9.13 -6.23
CA ALA A 18 -13.91 8.64 -5.14
C ALA A 18 -13.18 7.42 -5.72
N PRO A 19 -11.82 7.35 -5.68
CA PRO A 19 -11.12 6.30 -6.38
C PRO A 19 -11.70 4.97 -5.91
N ALA A 20 -12.39 4.26 -6.82
CA ALA A 20 -12.92 2.96 -6.52
C ALA A 20 -11.76 2.17 -5.94
N ILE A 21 -11.89 1.67 -4.70
CA ILE A 21 -10.80 0.98 -4.04
C ILE A 21 -10.53 -0.28 -4.86
N ALA A 22 -9.58 -0.17 -5.79
CA ALA A 22 -9.28 -1.23 -6.73
C ALA A 22 -8.67 -2.38 -5.94
N PRO A 23 -9.20 -3.62 -6.05
CA PRO A 23 -8.67 -4.75 -5.32
C PRO A 23 -7.17 -4.92 -5.60
N ALA A 24 -6.43 -5.35 -4.58
CA ALA A 24 -5.01 -5.63 -4.67
C ALA A 24 -4.72 -7.08 -4.23
N ARG A 25 -3.70 -7.67 -4.82
CA ARG A 25 -3.11 -8.93 -4.37
C ARG A 25 -1.97 -8.64 -3.40
N LEU A 26 -1.94 -9.34 -2.26
CA LEU A 26 -0.84 -9.23 -1.30
C LEU A 26 0.35 -10.11 -1.72
N GLU A 27 1.50 -9.49 -1.97
CA GLU A 27 2.80 -10.12 -2.18
C GLU A 27 3.69 -9.83 -0.98
N PHE A 28 3.81 -10.77 -0.05
CA PHE A 28 4.58 -10.62 1.18
C PHE A 28 5.85 -11.48 1.13
N ASP A 29 7.02 -10.86 1.31
CA ASP A 29 8.31 -11.54 1.41
C ASP A 29 9.10 -11.00 2.61
N ALA A 30 9.38 -11.88 3.56
CA ALA A 30 10.26 -11.62 4.69
C ALA A 30 11.30 -12.72 4.87
N SER A 31 11.63 -13.43 3.80
CA SER A 31 12.57 -14.57 3.81
C SER A 31 13.98 -14.18 4.27
N GLN A 32 14.36 -12.92 4.11
CA GLN A 32 15.65 -12.36 4.53
C GLN A 32 15.61 -11.65 5.90
N ALA A 33 14.50 -11.74 6.63
CA ALA A 33 14.35 -11.19 7.97
C ALA A 33 14.52 -12.29 9.06
N PRO A 34 14.67 -11.91 10.35
CA PRO A 34 14.53 -12.86 11.45
C PRO A 34 13.20 -13.62 11.37
N LYS A 35 13.17 -14.90 11.78
CA LYS A 35 11.99 -15.78 11.65
C LYS A 35 10.69 -15.16 12.19
N LEU A 36 10.76 -14.43 13.30
CA LEU A 36 9.60 -13.76 13.92
C LEU A 36 9.04 -12.60 13.09
N CYS A 37 9.83 -12.05 12.17
CA CYS A 37 9.39 -11.01 11.24
C CYS A 37 8.80 -11.62 9.96
N ASN A 38 9.00 -12.92 9.71
CA ASN A 38 8.42 -13.64 8.58
C ASN A 38 7.10 -14.29 8.98
N ASP A 39 6.14 -13.46 9.41
CA ASP A 39 4.81 -13.87 9.83
C ASP A 39 3.74 -13.16 9.00
N ARG A 40 3.45 -13.76 7.84
CA ARG A 40 2.42 -13.28 6.91
C ARG A 40 1.03 -13.28 7.55
N ALA A 41 0.74 -14.23 8.44
CA ALA A 41 -0.58 -14.34 9.06
C ALA A 41 -0.82 -13.17 10.02
N THR A 42 0.14 -12.90 10.91
CA THR A 42 0.08 -11.72 11.81
C THR A 42 0.03 -10.42 11.01
N PHE A 43 0.87 -10.26 9.98
CA PHE A 43 0.81 -9.08 9.11
C PHE A 43 -0.59 -8.88 8.52
N ARG A 44 -1.17 -9.97 8.00
CA ARG A 44 -2.48 -9.94 7.34
C ARG A 44 -3.58 -9.56 8.33
N THR A 45 -3.61 -10.18 9.51
CA THR A 45 -4.57 -9.86 10.57
C THR A 45 -4.46 -8.41 11.02
N LEU A 46 -3.25 -7.87 11.16
CA LEU A 46 -3.05 -6.47 11.50
C LEU A 46 -3.66 -5.54 10.45
N LEU A 47 -3.35 -5.81 9.18
CA LEU A 47 -3.81 -5.02 8.05
C LEU A 47 -5.34 -5.05 7.89
N ASP A 48 -5.97 -6.21 8.08
CA ASP A 48 -7.42 -6.39 7.98
C ASP A 48 -8.22 -5.58 9.04
N ASN A 49 -7.57 -5.06 10.09
CA ASN A 49 -8.22 -4.14 11.04
C ASN A 49 -8.49 -2.74 10.45
N TRP A 50 -7.81 -2.38 9.36
CA TRP A 50 -7.86 -1.02 8.78
C TRP A 50 -8.48 -0.95 7.39
N VAL A 51 -8.42 -2.05 6.65
CA VAL A 51 -8.86 -2.09 5.25
C VAL A 51 -10.05 -3.03 5.08
N ALA A 52 -11.00 -2.65 4.24
CA ALA A 52 -12.18 -3.45 3.99
C ALA A 52 -11.83 -4.76 3.25
N VAL A 53 -12.64 -5.80 3.45
CA VAL A 53 -12.40 -7.14 2.89
C VAL A 53 -12.43 -7.12 1.35
N ASN A 54 -13.22 -6.24 0.74
CA ASN A 54 -13.34 -6.09 -0.72
C ASN A 54 -12.10 -5.47 -1.39
N VAL A 55 -11.13 -4.97 -0.62
CA VAL A 55 -9.84 -4.46 -1.13
C VAL A 55 -8.94 -5.61 -1.60
N TRP A 56 -9.33 -6.86 -1.37
CA TRP A 56 -8.49 -8.02 -1.60
C TRP A 56 -9.04 -8.92 -2.69
N SER A 57 -8.17 -9.27 -3.63
CA SER A 57 -8.40 -10.36 -4.56
C SER A 57 -7.09 -11.09 -4.84
N PRO A 58 -7.06 -12.43 -4.75
CA PRO A 58 -5.87 -13.20 -5.13
C PRO A 58 -5.55 -13.07 -6.62
N ASP A 59 -6.52 -12.66 -7.44
CA ASP A 59 -6.40 -12.53 -8.89
C ASP A 59 -6.30 -11.05 -9.34
N ALA A 60 -6.16 -10.11 -8.41
CA ALA A 60 -5.97 -8.70 -8.76
C ALA A 60 -4.63 -8.46 -9.46
N ASP A 61 -4.66 -7.70 -10.56
CA ASP A 61 -3.46 -7.24 -11.27
C ASP A 61 -2.67 -6.19 -10.49
N ARG A 62 -3.37 -5.36 -9.70
CA ARG A 62 -2.75 -4.42 -8.74
C ARG A 62 -2.16 -5.23 -7.59
N ARG A 63 -0.94 -4.89 -7.17
CA ARG A 63 -0.19 -5.64 -6.15
C ARG A 63 0.19 -4.73 -5.00
N LEU A 64 -0.06 -5.20 -3.78
CA LEU A 64 0.57 -4.65 -2.57
C LEU A 64 1.78 -5.53 -2.25
N VAL A 65 2.97 -5.01 -2.53
CA VAL A 65 4.25 -5.67 -2.28
C VAL A 65 4.78 -5.23 -0.92
N VAL A 66 5.07 -6.19 -0.06
CA VAL A 66 5.61 -5.97 1.28
C VAL A 66 6.89 -6.78 1.40
N ARG A 67 8.01 -6.11 1.62
CA ARG A 67 9.31 -6.74 1.82
C ARG A 67 9.89 -6.34 3.16
N ILE A 68 10.24 -7.33 3.96
CA ILE A 68 10.96 -7.11 5.22
C ILE A 68 12.28 -7.85 5.14
N ARG A 69 13.39 -7.15 5.31
CA ARG A 69 14.74 -7.76 5.25
C ARG A 69 15.63 -7.27 6.37
N ARG A 70 16.65 -8.06 6.69
CA ARG A 70 17.71 -7.65 7.61
C ARG A 70 18.84 -6.97 6.84
N ALA A 71 19.25 -5.80 7.28
CA ALA A 71 20.43 -5.11 6.76
C ALA A 71 21.73 -5.76 7.30
N PRO A 72 22.89 -5.54 6.63
CA PRO A 72 24.19 -6.01 7.13
C PRO A 72 24.54 -5.48 8.53
N THR A 73 24.06 -4.28 8.88
CA THR A 73 24.18 -3.64 10.20
C THR A 73 23.33 -4.32 11.28
N GLY A 74 22.48 -5.28 10.91
CA GLY A 74 21.55 -5.96 11.81
C GLY A 74 20.20 -5.26 11.97
N GLU A 75 20.05 -4.03 11.46
CA GLU A 75 18.79 -3.32 11.34
C GLU A 75 17.79 -4.10 10.47
N LYS A 76 16.51 -3.73 10.57
CA LYS A 76 15.46 -4.30 9.73
C LYS A 76 14.96 -3.21 8.79
N LEU A 77 14.69 -3.58 7.55
CA LEU A 77 14.22 -2.69 6.51
C LEU A 77 12.83 -3.17 6.10
N GLY A 78 11.84 -2.30 6.26
CA GLY A 78 10.49 -2.52 5.74
C GLY A 78 10.30 -1.70 4.47
N GLU A 79 9.86 -2.37 3.40
CA GLU A 79 9.46 -1.75 2.15
C GLU A 79 8.02 -2.13 1.85
N VAL A 80 7.17 -1.15 1.61
CA VAL A 80 5.77 -1.36 1.21
C VAL A 80 5.54 -0.58 -0.07
N ALA A 81 5.13 -1.26 -1.12
CA ALA A 81 4.87 -0.64 -2.41
C ALA A 81 3.52 -1.10 -2.96
N LEU A 82 2.82 -0.16 -3.57
CA LEU A 82 1.61 -0.41 -4.32
C LEU A 82 1.95 -0.31 -5.81
N VAL A 83 1.74 -1.39 -6.54
CA VAL A 83 2.10 -1.52 -7.94
C VAL A 83 0.83 -1.71 -8.78
N ASP A 84 0.71 -0.99 -9.88
CA ASP A 84 -0.41 -1.13 -10.82
C ASP A 84 -0.30 -2.38 -11.70
N ALA A 85 -1.30 -2.57 -12.56
CA ALA A 85 -1.35 -3.70 -13.50
C ALA A 85 -0.23 -3.65 -14.57
N ALA A 86 0.29 -2.46 -14.89
CA ALA A 86 1.41 -2.29 -15.82
C ALA A 86 2.77 -2.54 -15.16
N GLY A 87 2.81 -2.75 -13.83
CA GLY A 87 4.03 -2.93 -13.07
C GLY A 87 4.65 -1.63 -12.57
N ALA A 88 3.99 -0.49 -12.73
CA ALA A 88 4.47 0.80 -12.23
C ALA A 88 4.12 0.98 -10.73
N THR A 89 5.08 1.46 -9.95
CA THR A 89 4.84 1.82 -8.55
C THR A 89 3.98 3.08 -8.48
N ILE A 90 2.78 2.95 -7.92
CA ILE A 90 1.84 4.06 -7.69
C ILE A 90 2.21 4.80 -6.41
N ALA A 91 2.60 4.06 -5.36
CA ALA A 91 2.96 4.60 -4.06
C ALA A 91 3.92 3.65 -3.34
N GLU A 92 4.82 4.19 -2.53
CA GLU A 92 5.75 3.40 -1.73
C GLU A 92 6.05 4.04 -0.38
N HIS A 93 6.48 3.21 0.56
CA HIS A 93 6.90 3.61 1.88
C HIS A 93 8.08 2.73 2.33
N HIS A 94 9.13 3.37 2.83
CA HIS A 94 10.34 2.72 3.32
C HIS A 94 10.60 3.14 4.76
N GLU A 95 10.85 2.16 5.63
CA GLU A 95 11.14 2.41 7.04
C GLU A 95 12.34 1.58 7.49
N ARG A 96 13.17 2.16 8.37
CA ARG A 96 14.29 1.47 8.99
C ARG A 96 14.02 1.29 10.48
N TYR A 97 14.11 0.04 10.92
CA TYR A 97 13.91 -0.32 12.31
C TYR A 97 15.22 -0.74 12.94
N GLY A 98 15.40 -0.37 14.21
CA GLY A 98 16.57 -0.75 14.98
C GLY A 98 16.77 -2.27 15.03
N ALA A 99 18.03 -2.70 15.19
CA ALA A 99 18.36 -4.12 15.28
C ALA A 99 17.59 -4.84 16.41
N ARG A 100 17.31 -4.15 17.51
CA ARG A 100 16.55 -4.64 18.68
C ARG A 100 15.04 -4.40 18.63
N GLU A 101 14.54 -3.72 17.59
CA GLU A 101 13.09 -3.48 17.44
C GLU A 101 12.33 -4.81 17.37
N GLU A 102 11.20 -4.91 18.04
CA GLU A 102 10.40 -6.13 18.04
C GLU A 102 9.79 -6.39 16.67
N CYS A 103 9.81 -7.66 16.21
CA CYS A 103 9.23 -8.02 14.91
C CYS A 103 7.73 -7.72 14.84
N TYR A 104 7.01 -7.80 15.96
CA TYR A 104 5.59 -7.41 16.00
C TYR A 104 5.41 -5.93 15.64
N LYS A 105 6.24 -5.03 16.17
CA LYS A 105 6.18 -3.60 15.82
C LYS A 105 6.55 -3.36 14.35
N VAL A 106 7.55 -4.06 13.81
CA VAL A 106 7.87 -3.99 12.37
C VAL A 106 6.67 -4.38 11.51
N LEU A 107 6.00 -5.49 11.85
CA LEU A 107 4.80 -5.95 11.15
C LEU A 107 3.64 -4.96 11.27
N TYR A 108 3.43 -4.41 12.47
CA TYR A 108 2.40 -3.40 12.75
C TYR A 108 2.60 -2.13 11.92
N GLU A 109 3.80 -1.55 11.95
CA GLU A 109 4.10 -0.31 11.21
C GLU A 109 4.05 -0.55 9.70
N SER A 110 4.55 -1.70 9.22
CA SER A 110 4.44 -2.07 7.81
C SER A 110 2.98 -2.25 7.36
N ALA A 111 2.13 -2.84 8.22
CA ALA A 111 0.71 -3.01 7.94
C ALA A 111 -0.04 -1.66 7.97
N SER A 112 0.30 -0.77 8.90
CA SER A 112 -0.22 0.60 8.95
C SER A 112 0.16 1.39 7.69
N ALA A 113 1.40 1.30 7.24
CA ALA A 113 1.84 1.89 5.97
C ALA A 113 1.07 1.30 4.77
N ALA A 114 0.93 -0.03 4.71
CA ALA A 114 0.14 -0.69 3.68
C ALA A 114 -1.32 -0.22 3.64
N ALA A 115 -1.95 -0.02 4.79
CA ALA A 115 -3.31 0.49 4.88
C ALA A 115 -3.43 1.89 4.26
N LYS A 116 -2.49 2.80 4.57
CA LYS A 116 -2.45 4.15 3.97
C LYS A 116 -2.31 4.09 2.45
N LEU A 117 -1.43 3.23 1.94
CA LEU A 117 -1.23 3.03 0.51
C LEU A 117 -2.47 2.46 -0.19
N LEU A 118 -3.31 1.72 0.54
CA LEU A 118 -4.59 1.21 0.06
C LEU A 118 -5.75 2.20 0.19
N GLY A 119 -5.51 3.40 0.73
CA GLY A 119 -6.52 4.45 0.90
C GLY A 119 -7.31 4.36 2.20
N ALA A 120 -6.80 3.67 3.21
CA ALA A 120 -7.33 3.81 4.57
C ALA A 120 -6.89 5.15 5.17
N PHE A 121 -7.84 5.82 5.83
CA PHE A 121 -7.75 7.10 6.59
C PHE A 121 -7.28 8.34 5.83
#